data_AF-A0A9E4CLB0-F1
#
_entry.id   AF-A0A9E4CLB0-F1
#
_cell.length_a   1.000
_cell.length_b   1.000
_cell.length_c   1.000
_cell.angle_alpha   90.00
_cell.angle_beta   90.00
_cell.angle_gamma   90.00
#
_symmetry.space_group_name_H-M   'P 1'
#
loop_
_entity.id
_entity.type
_entity.pdbx_description
1 polymer ?
#
loop_
_entity_poly.entity_id
_entity_poly.type
_entity_poly.pdbx_seq_one_letter_code
_entity_poly.pdbx_strand_id
1 'polypeptide(L)'
;MAIEFDERAELNAKLKVIGVGGAGGNAINTMVNAGLSGVDFIAVNTDAQSLEQNQAHTRIQIGKQLTQGLGAGANPDIGRRAMEEYRE
;
A
#
# COMPACT_ATOMS: atom_id res chain seq x y z
N MET A 1 -19.86 1.38 -44.82
CA MET A 1 -19.09 1.67 -43.60
C MET A 1 -19.32 0.51 -42.67
N ALA A 2 -18.38 -0.43 -42.63
CA ALA A 2 -18.44 -1.55 -41.68
C ALA A 2 -17.84 -1.06 -40.36
N ILE A 3 -18.58 -1.23 -39.27
CA ILE A 3 -18.04 -1.02 -37.93
C ILE A 3 -17.23 -2.27 -37.62
N GLU A 4 -15.92 -2.13 -37.63
CA GLU A 4 -14.98 -3.16 -37.18
C GLU A 4 -14.91 -3.06 -35.66
N PHE A 5 -15.39 -4.08 -34.94
CA PHE A 5 -15.21 -4.14 -33.49
C PHE A 5 -13.76 -4.52 -33.21
N ASP A 6 -13.04 -3.63 -32.55
CA ASP A 6 -11.68 -3.91 -32.08
C ASP A 6 -11.76 -4.94 -30.93
N GLU A 7 -11.57 -6.22 -31.27
CA GLU A 7 -11.48 -7.34 -30.32
C GLU A 7 -10.13 -7.42 -29.59
N ARG A 8 -9.33 -6.35 -29.59
CA ARG A 8 -8.23 -6.22 -28.63
C ARG A 8 -8.82 -6.08 -27.24
N ALA A 9 -9.07 -7.22 -26.60
CA ALA A 9 -9.31 -7.30 -25.16
C ALA A 9 -8.34 -6.34 -24.49
N GLU A 10 -8.87 -5.32 -23.82
CA GLU A 10 -8.08 -4.24 -23.25
C GLU A 10 -6.97 -4.84 -22.38
N LEU A 11 -5.73 -4.84 -22.91
CA LEU A 11 -4.53 -5.26 -22.18
C LEU A 11 -4.17 -4.17 -21.17
N ASN A 12 -5.10 -3.82 -20.29
CA ASN A 12 -4.91 -2.83 -19.26
C ASN A 12 -3.95 -3.41 -18.21
N ALA A 13 -2.78 -2.80 -18.08
CA ALA A 13 -1.83 -3.15 -17.05
C ALA A 13 -2.46 -2.92 -15.67
N LYS A 14 -2.42 -3.94 -14.81
CA LYS A 14 -2.86 -3.82 -13.41
C LYS A 14 -1.79 -3.11 -12.61
N LEU A 15 -1.95 -1.80 -12.40
CA LEU A 15 -1.01 -1.00 -11.63
C LEU A 15 -1.27 -1.12 -10.13
N LYS A 16 -0.22 -1.37 -9.36
CA LYS A 16 -0.23 -1.39 -7.89
C LYS A 16 0.87 -0.49 -7.37
N VAL A 17 0.55 0.35 -6.37
CA VAL A 17 1.51 1.20 -5.68
C VAL A 17 1.52 0.83 -4.22
N ILE A 18 2.70 0.46 -3.72
CA ILE A 18 2.91 0.01 -2.34
C ILE A 18 3.72 1.06 -1.59
N GLY A 19 3.09 1.68 -0.59
CA GLY A 19 3.71 2.67 0.29
C GLY A 19 4.09 2.02 1.60
N VAL A 20 5.38 1.97 1.91
CA VAL A 20 5.91 1.34 3.13
C VAL A 20 6.28 2.41 4.16
N GLY A 21 5.87 2.19 5.41
CA GLY A 21 6.14 3.09 6.53
C GLY A 21 5.38 4.42 6.45
N GLY A 22 5.70 5.35 7.36
CA GLY A 22 5.00 6.64 7.46
C GLY A 22 5.13 7.50 6.20
N ALA A 23 6.35 7.65 5.68
CA ALA A 23 6.61 8.45 4.47
C ALA A 23 5.93 7.85 3.22
N GLY A 24 6.00 6.52 3.04
CA GLY A 24 5.34 5.83 1.94
C GLY A 24 3.81 5.95 2.03
N GLY A 25 3.24 5.81 3.23
CA GLY A 25 1.83 6.05 3.47
C GLY A 25 1.40 7.49 3.15
N ASN A 26 2.20 8.49 3.55
CA ASN A 26 1.92 9.90 3.23
C ASN A 26 1.97 10.18 1.72
N ALA A 27 2.90 9.54 1.00
CA ALA A 27 2.96 9.64 -0.46
C ALA A 27 1.69 9.07 -1.11
N ILE A 28 1.18 7.94 -0.62
CA ILE A 28 -0.11 7.40 -1.09
C ILE A 28 -1.24 8.39 -0.86
N ASN A 29 -1.37 8.96 0.34
CA ASN A 29 -2.42 9.94 0.63
C ASN A 29 -2.36 11.13 -0.34
N THR A 30 -1.15 11.59 -0.66
CA THR A 30 -0.95 12.66 -1.65
C THR A 30 -1.45 12.26 -3.04
N MET A 31 -1.12 11.04 -3.49
CA MET A 31 -1.57 10.52 -4.80
C MET A 31 -3.10 10.34 -4.86
N VAL A 32 -3.70 9.81 -3.80
CA VAL A 32 -5.15 9.63 -3.69
C VAL A 32 -5.86 10.99 -3.68
N ASN A 33 -5.40 11.95 -2.87
CA ASN A 33 -5.99 13.29 -2.82
C ASN A 33 -5.80 14.08 -4.12
N ALA A 34 -4.73 13.81 -4.87
CA ALA A 34 -4.52 14.36 -6.21
C ALA A 34 -5.43 13.74 -7.28
N GLY A 35 -6.24 12.73 -6.93
CA GLY A 35 -7.18 12.07 -7.83
C GLY A 35 -6.54 11.07 -8.79
N LEU A 36 -5.34 10.54 -8.46
CA LEU A 36 -4.70 9.51 -9.28
C LEU A 36 -5.59 8.25 -9.34
N SER A 37 -6.05 7.91 -10.53
CA SER A 37 -6.95 6.77 -10.78
C SER A 37 -6.24 5.65 -11.57
N GLY A 38 -6.89 4.49 -11.65
CA GLY A 38 -6.32 3.32 -12.36
C GLY A 38 -5.18 2.61 -11.62
N VAL A 39 -4.96 2.94 -10.34
CA VAL A 39 -3.91 2.37 -9.50
C VAL A 39 -4.55 1.79 -8.24
N ASP A 40 -4.15 0.56 -7.89
CA ASP A 40 -4.49 -0.05 -6.60
C ASP A 40 -3.43 0.33 -5.55
N PHE A 41 -3.82 1.20 -4.62
CA PHE A 41 -2.95 1.68 -3.55
C PHE A 41 -2.96 0.74 -2.34
N ILE A 42 -1.76 0.39 -1.89
CA ILE A 42 -1.53 -0.51 -0.76
C ILE A 42 -0.59 0.18 0.23
N ALA A 43 -1.05 0.43 1.45
CA ALA A 43 -0.22 0.94 2.52
C ALA A 43 0.24 -0.20 3.45
N VAL A 44 1.52 -0.21 3.79
CA VAL A 44 2.13 -1.19 4.70
C VAL A 44 2.84 -0.45 5.82
N ASN A 45 2.51 -0.73 7.08
CA ASN A 45 3.18 -0.10 8.21
C ASN A 45 3.15 -0.98 9.47
N THR A 46 4.11 -0.79 10.36
CA THR A 46 4.07 -1.36 11.72
C THR A 46 3.14 -0.60 12.66
N ASP A 47 2.95 0.70 12.39
CA ASP A 47 2.14 1.61 13.20
C ASP A 47 0.67 1.54 12.79
N ALA A 48 -0.20 1.18 13.74
CA ALA A 48 -1.64 1.01 13.51
C ALA A 48 -2.35 2.35 13.29
N GLN A 49 -1.96 3.40 14.02
CA GLN A 49 -2.57 4.72 13.92
C GLN A 49 -2.27 5.36 12.56
N SER A 50 -1.03 5.20 12.09
CA SER A 50 -0.60 5.65 10.77
C SER A 50 -1.38 4.96 9.64
N LEU A 51 -1.70 3.67 9.78
CA LEU A 51 -2.51 2.94 8.80
C LEU A 51 -3.99 3.34 8.86
N GLU A 52 -4.54 3.56 10.04
CA GLU A 52 -5.94 3.98 10.20
C GLU A 52 -6.22 5.30 9.46
N GLN A 53 -5.27 6.23 9.50
CA GLN A 53 -5.32 7.53 8.82
C GLN A 53 -4.96 7.47 7.32
N ASN A 54 -4.53 6.31 6.81
CA ASN A 54 -4.13 6.16 5.42
C ASN A 54 -5.33 5.97 4.48
N GLN A 55 -5.27 6.57 3.30
CA GLN A 55 -6.33 6.56 2.29
C GLN A 55 -6.19 5.45 1.23
N ALA A 56 -5.18 4.57 1.36
CA ALA A 56 -5.06 3.38 0.54
C ALA A 56 -6.30 2.49 0.67
N HIS A 57 -6.71 1.87 -0.44
CA HIS A 57 -7.79 0.88 -0.44
C HIS A 57 -7.39 -0.35 0.39
N THR A 58 -6.15 -0.81 0.23
CA THR A 58 -5.59 -1.92 0.99
C THR A 58 -4.62 -1.39 2.05
N ARG A 59 -4.80 -1.81 3.31
CA ARG A 59 -3.95 -1.43 4.44
C ARG A 59 -3.49 -2.67 5.18
N ILE A 60 -2.17 -2.84 5.29
CA ILE A 60 -1.53 -4.04 5.86
C ILE A 60 -0.70 -3.62 7.06
N GLN A 61 -1.10 -4.08 8.24
CA GLN A 61 -0.31 -3.92 9.45
C GLN A 61 0.64 -5.10 9.60
N ILE A 62 1.94 -4.81 9.71
CA ILE A 62 3.01 -5.80 9.90
C ILE A 62 3.56 -5.77 11.33
N GLY A 63 4.10 -6.89 11.83
CA GLY A 63 4.70 -6.96 13.16
C GLY A 63 3.75 -6.58 14.30
N LYS A 64 2.48 -6.99 14.21
CA LYS A 64 1.46 -6.68 15.22
C LYS A 64 1.85 -7.22 16.59
N GLN A 65 2.44 -8.41 16.66
CA GLN A 65 2.89 -9.01 17.92
C GLN A 65 4.18 -8.34 18.41
N LEU A 66 5.12 -8.07 17.49
CA LEU A 66 6.41 -7.47 17.79
C LEU A 66 6.33 -6.02 18.29
N THR A 67 5.46 -5.21 17.69
CA THR A 67 5.40 -3.75 17.92
C THR A 67 4.17 -3.32 18.71
N GLN A 68 3.21 -4.23 18.93
CA GLN A 68 1.90 -3.93 19.52
C GLN A 68 1.14 -2.81 18.77
N GLY A 69 1.50 -2.55 17.51
CA GLY A 69 0.93 -1.47 16.70
C GLY A 69 1.48 -0.07 17.00
N LEU A 70 2.53 0.06 17.81
CA LEU A 70 3.17 1.34 18.16
C LEU A 70 4.28 1.75 17.16
N GLY A 71 4.57 0.89 16.18
CA GLY A 71 5.58 1.15 15.16
C GLY A 71 6.98 0.62 15.49
N ALA A 72 7.88 0.72 14.51
CA ALA A 72 9.25 0.22 14.60
C ALA A 72 10.22 1.15 15.35
N GLY A 73 9.79 2.33 15.79
CA GLY A 73 10.64 3.28 16.52
C GLY A 73 11.88 3.73 15.76
N ALA A 74 11.79 3.88 14.43
CA ALA A 74 12.90 4.16 13.52
C ALA A 74 14.03 3.09 13.52
N ASN A 75 13.81 1.93 14.14
CA ASN A 75 14.74 0.82 14.09
C ASN A 75 14.47 -0.07 12.86
N PRO A 76 15.38 -0.12 11.86
CA PRO A 76 15.18 -0.90 10.64
C PRO A 76 15.11 -2.42 10.90
N ASP A 77 15.76 -2.93 11.95
CA ASP A 77 15.74 -4.36 12.28
C ASP A 77 14.37 -4.80 12.79
N ILE A 78 13.65 -3.93 13.51
CA ILE A 78 12.27 -4.17 13.92
C ILE A 78 11.37 -4.25 12.68
N GLY A 79 11.54 -3.34 11.73
CA GLY A 79 10.81 -3.35 10.46
C GLY A 79 11.05 -4.62 9.65
N ARG A 80 12.32 -5.10 9.59
CA ARG A 80 12.66 -6.36 8.91
C ARG A 80 11.97 -7.55 9.56
N ARG A 81 12.09 -7.69 10.88
CA ARG A 81 11.47 -8.80 11.63
C ARG A 81 9.94 -8.77 11.55
N ALA A 82 9.34 -7.58 11.56
CA ALA A 82 7.90 -7.39 11.40
C ALA A 82 7.39 -7.90 10.04
N MET A 83 8.18 -7.73 8.98
CA MET A 83 7.89 -8.29 7.65
C MET A 83 8.07 -9.81 7.62
N GLU A 84 9.12 -10.32 8.26
CA GLU A 84 9.38 -11.78 8.34
C GLU A 84 8.24 -12.50 9.07
N GLU A 85 7.75 -11.97 10.20
CA GLU A 85 6.57 -12.49 10.93
C GLU A 85 5.32 -12.54 10.04
N TYR A 86 5.16 -11.60 9.11
CA TYR A 86 4.00 -11.53 8.24
C TYR A 86 4.07 -12.50 7.04
N ARG A 87 5.26 -13.04 6.71
CA ARG A 87 5.42 -14.02 5.61
C ARG A 87 5.00 -15.43 6.01
N GLU A 88 4.94 -15.71 7.30
CA GLU A 88 4.51 -16.99 7.89
C GLU A 88 3.02 -16.99 8.20
#